data_AF-A0A6N6L5E6-F1
#
_entry.id   AF-A0A6N6L5E6-F1
#
_cell.length_a   1.000
_cell.length_b   1.000
_cell.length_c   1.000
_cell.angle_alpha   90.00
_cell.angle_beta   90.00
_cell.angle_gamma   90.00
#
_symmetry.space_group_name_H-M   'P 1'
#
loop_
_entity.id
_entity.type
_entity.pdbx_description
1 polymer ?
#
loop_
_entity_poly.entity_id
_entity_poly.type
_entity_poly.pdbx_seq_one_letter_code
_entity_poly.pdbx_strand_id
1 'polypeptide(L)'
;MLDSQPAPDKLRFWLRLCGLLIGFLFLVWLPFEDVDVVYTISLAIAVGAWLLLRLIYQKQYHLWQFALSGSVFGLLVSPLALTLMAFKSSLHAHGFSDFALPQIRTVLAATPWFILGGLLLGLAIYTLNRPA
;
A
#
# COMPACT_ATOMS: atom_id res chain seq x y z
N MET A 1 11.09 29.62 5.04
CA MET A 1 9.64 29.35 4.94
C MET A 1 9.38 29.12 3.46
N LEU A 2 9.34 27.86 3.03
CA LEU A 2 9.16 27.51 1.61
C LEU A 2 7.65 27.47 1.35
N ASP A 3 7.15 28.38 0.52
CA ASP A 3 5.76 28.38 0.06
C ASP A 3 5.48 27.06 -0.67
N SER A 4 4.79 26.14 0.02
CA SER A 4 4.28 24.92 -0.60
C SER A 4 3.20 25.32 -1.60
N GLN A 5 3.57 25.39 -2.88
CA GLN A 5 2.61 25.57 -3.96
C GLN A 5 1.51 24.51 -3.81
N PRO A 6 0.23 24.91 -3.75
CA PRO A 6 -0.85 23.96 -3.52
C PRO A 6 -0.87 22.93 -4.65
N ALA A 7 -0.89 21.66 -4.27
CA ALA A 7 -1.13 20.55 -5.19
C ALA A 7 -2.27 20.89 -6.18
N PRO A 8 -2.06 20.77 -7.51
CA PRO A 8 -3.07 21.07 -8.51
C PRO A 8 -4.36 20.29 -8.21
N ASP A 9 -5.50 20.97 -8.27
CA ASP A 9 -6.80 20.45 -7.84
C ASP A 9 -7.13 19.09 -8.48
N LYS A 10 -6.69 18.89 -9.73
CA LYS A 10 -6.85 17.63 -10.47
C LYS A 10 -6.21 16.45 -9.76
N LEU A 11 -4.98 16.56 -9.24
CA LEU A 11 -4.36 15.39 -8.59
C LEU A 11 -5.03 15.06 -7.26
N ARG A 12 -5.42 16.07 -6.49
CA ARG A 12 -6.18 15.85 -5.25
C ARG A 12 -7.47 15.07 -5.53
N PHE A 13 -8.16 15.43 -6.62
CA PHE A 13 -9.34 14.70 -7.09
C PHE A 13 -9.01 13.24 -7.44
N TRP A 14 -7.97 12.99 -8.25
CA TRP A 14 -7.58 11.62 -8.63
C TRP A 14 -7.17 10.76 -7.43
N LEU A 15 -6.41 11.30 -6.48
CA LEU A 15 -6.04 10.57 -5.26
C LEU A 15 -7.27 10.19 -4.44
N ARG A 16 -8.28 11.05 -4.35
CA ARG A 16 -9.55 10.71 -3.68
C ARG A 16 -10.27 9.60 -4.42
N LEU A 17 -10.36 9.68 -5.75
CA LEU A 17 -11.00 8.66 -6.57
C LEU A 17 -10.30 7.30 -6.45
N CYS A 18 -8.97 7.26 -6.48
CA CYS A 18 -8.20 6.03 -6.24
C CYS A 18 -8.49 5.44 -4.85
N GLY A 19 -8.56 6.28 -3.81
CA GLY A 19 -8.92 5.82 -2.47
C GLY A 19 -10.32 5.21 -2.40
N LEU A 20 -11.30 5.83 -3.06
CA LEU A 20 -12.66 5.29 -3.17
C LEU A 20 -12.69 3.97 -3.94
N LEU A 21 -11.94 3.86 -5.04
CA LEU A 21 -11.84 2.64 -5.82
C LEU A 21 -11.21 1.50 -5.00
N ILE A 22 -10.14 1.78 -4.24
CA ILE A 22 -9.52 0.80 -3.35
C ILE A 22 -10.51 0.34 -2.27
N GLY A 23 -11.26 1.28 -1.68
CA GLY A 23 -12.31 0.95 -0.71
C GLY A 23 -13.41 0.08 -1.32
N PHE A 24 -13.84 0.38 -2.54
CA PHE A 24 -14.80 -0.44 -3.29
C PHE A 24 -14.25 -1.85 -3.56
N LEU A 25 -13.01 -1.97 -4.03
CA LEU A 25 -12.36 -3.26 -4.27
C LEU A 25 -12.23 -4.07 -2.97
N PHE A 26 -11.93 -3.42 -1.84
CA PHE A 26 -11.93 -4.07 -0.53
C PHE A 26 -13.31 -4.64 -0.18
N LEU A 27 -14.38 -3.86 -0.35
CA LEU A 27 -15.75 -4.32 -0.08
C LEU A 27 -16.18 -5.47 -1.02
N VAL A 28 -15.79 -5.40 -2.30
CA VAL A 28 -16.03 -6.46 -3.27
C VAL A 28 -15.25 -7.72 -2.92
N TRP A 29 -14.03 -7.60 -2.39
CA TRP A 29 -13.17 -8.73 -1.99
C TRP A 29 -13.69 -9.47 -0.75
N LEU A 30 -14.33 -8.78 0.20
CA LEU A 30 -14.82 -9.36 1.45
C LEU A 30 -15.70 -10.62 1.30
N PRO A 31 -16.75 -10.65 0.46
CA PRO A 31 -17.63 -11.80 0.35
C PRO A 31 -17.02 -12.99 -0.40
N PHE A 32 -15.86 -12.84 -1.05
CA PHE A 32 -15.21 -13.98 -1.71
C PHE A 32 -14.52 -14.85 -0.67
N GLU A 33 -14.95 -16.11 -0.56
CA GLU A 33 -14.33 -17.12 0.32
C GLU A 33 -12.93 -17.56 -0.13
N ASP A 34 -12.42 -17.02 -1.25
CA ASP A 34 -11.09 -17.33 -1.76
C ASP A 34 -9.99 -16.90 -0.76
N VAL A 35 -9.15 -17.86 -0.36
CA VAL A 35 -8.06 -17.69 0.59
C VAL A 35 -6.72 -17.40 -0.10
N ASP A 36 -6.76 -16.99 -1.37
CA ASP A 36 -5.55 -16.61 -2.10
C ASP A 36 -4.87 -15.37 -1.47
N VAL A 37 -3.59 -15.57 -1.16
CA VAL A 37 -2.71 -14.56 -0.57
C VAL A 37 -2.45 -13.41 -1.54
N VAL A 38 -2.49 -13.69 -2.85
CA VAL A 38 -2.19 -12.71 -3.90
C VAL A 38 -3.15 -11.53 -3.83
N TYR A 39 -4.46 -11.75 -3.65
CA TYR A 39 -5.43 -10.66 -3.55
C TYR A 39 -5.19 -9.81 -2.30
N THR A 40 -4.84 -10.45 -1.18
CA THR A 40 -4.59 -9.76 0.08
C THR A 40 -3.33 -8.88 0.00
N ILE A 41 -2.24 -9.41 -0.57
CA ILE A 41 -1.02 -8.65 -0.84
C ILE A 41 -1.30 -7.49 -1.81
N SER A 42 -2.03 -7.74 -2.90
CA SER A 42 -2.35 -6.72 -3.90
C SER A 42 -3.13 -5.56 -3.29
N LEU A 43 -4.08 -5.85 -2.41
CA LEU A 43 -4.86 -4.85 -1.71
C LEU A 43 -4.01 -4.06 -0.71
N ALA A 44 -3.12 -4.74 0.04
CA ALA A 44 -2.17 -4.08 0.92
C ALA A 44 -1.21 -3.14 0.16
N ILE A 45 -0.68 -3.59 -0.98
CA ILE A 45 0.16 -2.76 -1.87
C ILE A 45 -0.63 -1.55 -2.36
N ALA A 46 -1.88 -1.73 -2.82
CA ALA A 46 -2.70 -0.65 -3.33
C ALA A 46 -2.99 0.41 -2.25
N VAL A 47 -3.41 -0.02 -1.05
CA VAL A 47 -3.66 0.88 0.09
C VAL A 47 -2.39 1.63 0.48
N GLY A 48 -1.26 0.92 0.63
CA GLY A 48 -0.01 1.54 1.04
C GLY A 48 0.55 2.49 -0.02
N ALA A 49 0.47 2.16 -1.31
CA ALA A 49 0.92 3.02 -2.40
C ALA A 49 0.08 4.30 -2.47
N TRP A 50 -1.24 4.18 -2.29
CA TRP A 50 -2.14 5.32 -2.18
C TRP A 50 -1.80 6.23 -0.99
N LEU A 51 -1.54 5.66 0.20
CA LEU A 51 -1.12 6.41 1.38
C LEU A 51 0.24 7.10 1.15
N LEU A 52 1.22 6.39 0.58
CA LEU A 52 2.54 6.93 0.26
C LEU A 52 2.40 8.15 -0.64
N LEU A 53 1.72 8.01 -1.78
CA LEU A 53 1.48 9.11 -2.72
C LEU A 53 0.79 10.30 -2.05
N ARG A 54 -0.22 10.04 -1.22
CA ARG A 54 -0.94 11.09 -0.49
C ARG A 54 -0.03 11.85 0.48
N LEU A 55 0.91 11.18 1.12
CA LEU A 55 1.82 11.78 2.10
C LEU A 55 2.99 12.54 1.46
N ILE A 56 3.50 12.06 0.32
CA ILE A 56 4.72 12.62 -0.28
C ILE A 56 4.46 13.64 -1.38
N TYR A 57 3.30 13.59 -2.05
CA TYR A 57 3.06 14.45 -3.20
C TYR A 57 3.09 15.96 -2.87
N GLN A 58 2.70 16.35 -1.65
CA GLN A 58 2.58 17.77 -1.28
C GLN A 58 3.87 18.38 -0.71
N LYS A 59 4.98 17.62 -0.67
CA LYS A 59 6.21 18.06 -0.01
C LYS A 59 7.38 18.05 -0.98
N GLN A 60 8.25 19.05 -0.84
CA GLN A 60 9.56 19.03 -1.47
C GLN A 60 10.49 18.18 -0.60
N TYR A 61 10.87 17.03 -1.14
CA TYR A 61 11.74 16.08 -0.46
C TYR A 61 13.01 15.83 -1.29
N HIS A 62 14.11 15.55 -0.59
CA HIS A 62 15.35 15.08 -1.21
C HIS A 62 15.22 13.62 -1.67
N LEU A 63 16.07 13.19 -2.61
CA LEU A 63 16.10 11.82 -3.15
C LEU A 63 16.05 10.75 -2.06
N TRP A 64 16.87 10.91 -1.01
CA TRP A 64 16.96 9.92 0.07
C TRP A 64 15.65 9.80 0.87
N GLN A 65 14.86 10.87 0.98
CA GLN A 65 13.56 10.85 1.65
C GLN A 65 12.52 10.09 0.83
N PHE A 66 12.58 10.19 -0.51
CA PHE A 66 11.76 9.37 -1.40
C PHE A 66 12.15 7.89 -1.33
N ALA A 67 13.45 7.59 -1.35
CA ALA A 67 13.93 6.21 -1.19
C ALA A 67 13.52 5.62 0.17
N LEU A 68 13.70 6.38 1.27
CA LEU A 68 13.33 5.95 2.61
C LEU A 68 11.81 5.75 2.76
N SER A 69 11.01 6.71 2.31
CA SER A 69 9.54 6.61 2.38
C SER A 69 9.02 5.45 1.54
N GLY A 70 9.60 5.20 0.37
CA GLY A 70 9.35 4.02 -0.44
C GLY A 70 9.67 2.71 0.29
N SER A 71 10.87 2.59 0.87
CA SER A 71 11.28 1.40 1.65
C SER A 71 10.38 1.17 2.87
N VAL A 72 10.03 2.24 3.60
CA VAL A 72 9.11 2.16 4.75
C VAL A 72 7.73 1.71 4.29
N PHE A 73 7.23 2.22 3.16
CA PHE A 73 5.99 1.71 2.56
C PHE A 73 6.10 0.20 2.27
N GLY A 74 7.18 -0.23 1.60
CA GLY A 74 7.41 -1.63 1.29
C GLY A 74 7.44 -2.52 2.54
N LEU A 75 8.09 -2.07 3.60
CA LEU A 75 8.10 -2.74 4.90
C LEU A 75 6.70 -2.87 5.49
N LEU A 76 5.85 -1.84 5.33
CA LEU A 76 4.48 -1.81 5.86
C LEU A 76 3.49 -2.69 5.07
N VAL A 77 3.85 -3.16 3.87
CA VAL A 77 2.97 -4.07 3.09
C VAL A 77 2.70 -5.36 3.87
N SER A 78 3.73 -5.99 4.46
CA SER A 78 3.57 -7.23 5.22
C SER A 78 2.63 -7.11 6.43
N PRO A 79 2.83 -6.17 7.39
CA PRO A 79 1.91 -6.04 8.52
C PRO A 79 0.49 -5.64 8.10
N LEU A 80 0.34 -4.87 7.02
CA LEU A 80 -0.97 -4.53 6.48
C LEU A 80 -1.66 -5.75 5.88
N ALA A 81 -0.96 -6.56 5.08
CA ALA A 81 -1.48 -7.81 4.54
C ALA A 81 -1.88 -8.78 5.67
N LEU A 82 -1.06 -8.93 6.71
CA LEU A 82 -1.41 -9.76 7.87
C LEU A 82 -2.64 -9.25 8.62
N THR A 83 -2.81 -7.93 8.72
CA THR A 83 -4.01 -7.33 9.31
C THR A 83 -5.24 -7.62 8.45
N LEU A 84 -5.13 -7.54 7.12
CA LEU A 84 -6.21 -7.90 6.20
C LEU A 84 -6.56 -9.39 6.30
N MET A 85 -5.57 -10.27 6.40
CA MET A 85 -5.77 -11.71 6.61
C MET A 85 -6.51 -11.97 7.92
N ALA A 86 -6.04 -11.38 9.02
CA ALA A 86 -6.67 -11.52 10.33
C ALA A 86 -8.10 -10.96 10.37
N PHE A 87 -8.30 -9.80 9.74
CA PHE A 87 -9.61 -9.17 9.62
C PHE A 87 -10.59 -10.07 8.87
N LYS A 88 -10.18 -10.60 7.70
CA LYS A 88 -11.02 -11.53 6.92
C LYS A 88 -11.33 -12.81 7.70
N SER A 89 -10.33 -13.43 8.32
CA SER A 89 -10.56 -14.61 9.19
C SER A 89 -11.53 -14.32 10.35
N SER A 90 -11.56 -13.09 10.87
CA SER A 90 -12.47 -12.73 11.96
C SER A 90 -13.93 -12.53 11.54
N LEU A 91 -14.17 -12.32 10.23
CA LEU A 91 -15.52 -12.16 9.69
C LEU A 91 -16.20 -13.50 9.45
N HIS A 92 -15.42 -14.55 9.18
CA HIS A 92 -15.95 -15.91 9.09
C HIS A 92 -16.12 -16.50 10.49
N ALA A 93 -17.37 -16.82 10.85
CA ALA A 93 -17.73 -17.33 12.17
C ALA A 93 -17.39 -18.83 12.37
N HIS A 94 -16.21 -19.27 11.93
CA HIS A 94 -15.72 -20.62 12.14
C HIS A 94 -14.52 -20.64 13.09
N GLY A 95 -14.38 -21.70 13.89
CA GLY A 95 -13.37 -21.81 14.96
C GLY A 95 -11.92 -21.99 14.50
N PHE A 96 -11.61 -21.74 13.23
CA PHE A 96 -10.28 -21.85 12.64
C PHE A 96 -9.94 -20.61 11.80
N SER A 97 -8.68 -20.47 11.38
CA SER A 97 -8.23 -19.36 10.52
C SER A 97 -8.43 -19.70 9.05
N ASP A 98 -8.98 -18.76 8.26
CA ASP A 98 -9.08 -18.88 6.79
C ASP A 98 -7.71 -19.11 6.16
N PHE A 99 -6.69 -18.43 6.70
CA PHE A 99 -5.33 -18.49 6.19
C PHE A 99 -4.48 -19.45 7.02
N ALA A 100 -3.82 -20.38 6.32
CA ALA A 100 -2.92 -21.35 6.92
C ALA A 100 -1.56 -20.72 7.27
N LEU A 101 -0.84 -21.31 8.24
CA LEU A 101 0.48 -20.84 8.65
C LEU A 101 1.50 -20.72 7.49
N PRO A 102 1.54 -21.62 6.49
CA PRO A 102 2.42 -21.45 5.32
C PRO A 102 2.12 -20.17 4.51
N GLN A 103 0.87 -19.74 4.43
CA GLN A 103 0.48 -18.51 3.74
C GLN A 103 0.98 -17.26 4.49
N ILE A 104 0.84 -17.24 5.82
CA ILE A 104 1.41 -16.19 6.68
C ILE A 104 2.93 -16.09 6.50
N ARG A 105 3.63 -17.24 6.48
CA ARG A 105 5.07 -17.29 6.24
C ARG A 105 5.44 -16.78 4.85
N THR A 106 4.60 -17.01 3.85
CA THR A 106 4.82 -16.50 2.48
C THR A 106 4.82 -14.97 2.46
N VAL A 107 3.87 -14.32 3.14
CA VAL A 107 3.83 -12.85 3.27
C VAL A 107 5.07 -12.33 3.98
N LEU A 108 5.45 -12.95 5.10
CA LEU A 108 6.63 -12.54 5.86
C LEU A 108 7.93 -12.74 5.07
N ALA A 109 8.08 -13.86 4.37
CA ALA A 109 9.24 -14.15 3.53
C ALA A 109 9.32 -13.22 2.30
N ALA A 110 8.18 -12.68 1.85
CA ALA A 110 8.14 -11.72 0.76
C ALA A 110 8.49 -10.27 1.18
N THR A 111 8.58 -9.98 2.49
CA THR A 111 8.89 -8.63 3.01
C THR A 111 10.11 -7.97 2.37
N PRO A 112 11.26 -8.65 2.16
CA PRO A 112 12.41 -8.03 1.50
C PRO A 112 12.09 -7.56 0.08
N TRP A 113 11.28 -8.32 -0.67
CA TRP A 113 10.84 -7.95 -2.01
C TRP A 113 9.90 -6.75 -2.00
N PHE A 114 9.03 -6.64 -0.98
CA PHE A 114 8.19 -5.45 -0.81
C PHE A 114 9.02 -4.21 -0.49
N ILE A 115 10.03 -4.32 0.38
CA ILE A 115 10.96 -3.22 0.67
C ILE A 115 11.66 -2.76 -0.61
N LEU A 116 12.20 -3.70 -1.40
CA LEU A 116 12.84 -3.39 -2.67
C LEU A 116 11.86 -2.75 -3.67
N GLY A 117 10.66 -3.30 -3.81
CA GLY A 117 9.62 -2.73 -4.67
C GLY A 117 9.19 -1.33 -4.23
N GLY A 118 9.08 -1.11 -2.92
CA GLY A 118 8.77 0.18 -2.32
C GLY A 118 9.89 1.21 -2.55
N LEU A 119 11.15 0.82 -2.37
CA LEU A 119 12.33 1.64 -2.70
C LEU A 119 12.28 2.09 -4.17
N LEU A 120 12.09 1.14 -5.09
CA LEU A 120 11.98 1.42 -6.53
C LEU A 120 10.81 2.36 -6.85
N LEU A 121 9.66 2.16 -6.22
CA LEU A 121 8.51 3.05 -6.37
C LEU A 121 8.82 4.47 -5.87
N GLY A 122 9.47 4.61 -4.71
CA GLY A 122 9.90 5.90 -4.17
C GLY A 122 10.85 6.63 -5.12
N LEU A 123 11.84 5.92 -5.66
CA LEU A 123 12.77 6.46 -6.66
C LEU A 123 12.06 6.87 -7.96
N ALA A 124 11.12 6.05 -8.45
CA ALA A 124 10.32 6.37 -9.63
C ALA A 124 9.52 7.67 -9.42
N ILE A 125 8.85 7.80 -8.28
CA ILE A 125 8.09 9.02 -7.95
C ILE A 125 9.02 10.24 -7.91
N TYR A 126 10.21 10.13 -7.32
CA TYR A 126 11.19 11.22 -7.33
C TYR A 126 11.55 11.65 -8.76
N THR A 127 11.82 10.70 -9.67
CA THR A 127 12.17 11.03 -11.06
C THR A 127 11.03 11.74 -11.79
N LEU A 128 9.78 11.39 -11.49
CA LEU A 128 8.59 12.03 -12.07
C LEU A 128 8.31 13.43 -11.49
N ASN A 129 8.78 13.71 -10.27
CA ASN A 129 8.55 14.98 -9.58
C ASN A 129 9.73 15.96 -9.66
N ARG A 130 10.79 15.62 -10.40
CA ARG A 130 11.97 16.48 -10.53
C ARG A 130 11.61 17.71 -11.40
N PRO A 131 11.77 18.95 -10.91
CA PRO A 131 11.64 20.12 -11.77
C PRO A 131 12.70 20.05 -12.87
N ALA A 132 12.28 20.33 -14.11
CA ALA A 132 13.15 20.36 -15.29
C ALA A 132 14.27 21.41 -15.13
#